data_AF-T2IJU3-F1
#
_entry.id   AF-T2IJU3-F1
#
_cell.length_a   1.000
_cell.length_b   1.000
_cell.length_c   1.000
_cell.angle_alpha   90.00
_cell.angle_beta   90.00
_cell.angle_gamma   90.00
#
_symmetry.space_group_name_H-M   'P 1'
#
loop_
_entity.id
_entity.type
_entity.pdbx_description
1 polymer ?
#
loop_
_entity_poly.entity_id
_entity_poly.type
_entity_poly.pdbx_seq_one_letter_code
_entity_poly.pdbx_strand_id
1 'polypeptide(L)' 'MVNLNNNQVITDLTSPKTIEELFNIIEDAIKCNADEMQISYDPTLGYPTRVAIDYEKILVDEEITYTVTNLSKLD' A
#
# COMPACT_ATOMS: atom_id res chain seq x y z
N MET A 1 -7.96 -1.68 -15.85
CA MET A 1 -7.32 -1.67 -17.18
C MET A 1 -7.09 -3.11 -17.63
N VAL A 2 -6.96 -3.39 -18.92
CA VAL A 2 -6.78 -4.76 -19.47
C VAL A 2 -5.42 -4.81 -20.15
N ASN A 3 -4.64 -5.87 -19.93
CA ASN A 3 -3.40 -6.05 -20.67
C ASN A 3 -3.75 -6.51 -22.10
N LEU A 4 -3.49 -5.66 -23.10
CA LEU A 4 -3.83 -5.91 -24.50
C LEU A 4 -3.02 -7.05 -25.13
N ASN A 5 -1.91 -7.46 -24.51
CA ASN A 5 -1.03 -8.49 -25.04
C ASN A 5 -1.47 -9.90 -24.65
N ASN A 6 -2.23 -10.06 -23.56
CA ASN A 6 -2.66 -11.36 -23.08
C ASN A 6 -4.14 -11.42 -22.65
N ASN A 7 -4.90 -10.35 -22.88
CA ASN A 7 -6.33 -10.23 -22.61
C ASN A 7 -6.72 -10.56 -21.16
N GLN A 8 -5.76 -10.51 -20.23
CA GLN A 8 -6.02 -10.66 -18.81
C GLN A 8 -6.53 -9.33 -18.28
N VAL A 9 -7.62 -9.40 -17.51
CA VAL A 9 -8.02 -8.29 -16.63
C VAL A 9 -6.83 -8.02 -15.72
N ILE A 10 -6.30 -6.80 -15.75
CA ILE A 10 -5.31 -6.41 -14.75
C ILE A 10 -6.11 -6.16 -13.48
N THR A 11 -6.28 -7.24 -12.71
CA THR A 11 -7.13 -7.27 -11.52
C THR A 11 -6.49 -6.56 -10.33
N ASP A 12 -5.22 -6.17 -10.43
CA ASP A 12 -4.45 -5.67 -9.29
C ASP A 12 -3.42 -4.61 -9.71
N LEU A 13 -3.91 -3.49 -10.27
CA LEU A 13 -3.12 -2.26 -10.41
C LEU A 13 -3.15 -1.40 -9.14
N THR A 14 -3.92 -1.80 -8.13
CA THR A 14 -4.17 -1.01 -6.92
C THR A 14 -3.25 -1.38 -5.76
N SER A 15 -2.66 -2.59 -5.76
CA SER A 15 -1.74 -3.00 -4.70
C SER A 15 -0.29 -2.66 -5.06
N PRO A 16 0.47 -2.01 -4.17
CA PRO A 16 1.89 -1.74 -4.38
C PRO A 16 2.66 -3.05 -4.58
N LYS A 17 3.58 -3.07 -5.54
CA LYS A 17 4.44 -4.21 -5.87
C LYS A 17 5.86 -4.05 -5.34
N THR A 18 6.24 -2.83 -4.98
CA THR A 18 7.56 -2.48 -4.45
C THR A 18 7.45 -1.77 -3.11
N ILE A 19 8.55 -1.77 -2.36
CA ILE A 19 8.68 -0.99 -1.12
C ILE A 19 8.55 0.52 -1.41
N GLU A 20 9.05 0.98 -2.55
CA GLU A 20 8.95 2.38 -2.97
C GLU A 20 7.50 2.82 -3.20
N GLU A 21 6.70 2.00 -3.89
CA GLU A 21 5.27 2.28 -4.05
C GLU A 21 4.51 2.30 -2.73
N LEU A 22 4.92 1.47 -1.75
CA LEU A 22 4.34 1.51 -0.41
C LEU A 22 4.70 2.81 0.33
N PHE A 23 5.90 3.35 0.14
CA PHE A 23 6.25 4.69 0.64
C PHE A 23 5.44 5.80 -0.02
N ASN A 24 5.18 5.71 -1.33
CA ASN A 24 4.35 6.70 -2.03
C ASN A 24 2.92 6.72 -1.47
N ILE A 25 2.34 5.55 -1.16
CA ILE A 25 1.02 5.45 -0.51
C ILE A 25 1.02 6.15 0.86
N ILE A 26 2.07 5.94 1.66
CA ILE A 26 2.21 6.63 2.96
C ILE A 26 2.29 8.15 2.75
N GLU A 27 3.06 8.61 1.78
CA GLU A 27 3.22 10.03 1.48
C GLU A 27 1.89 10.66 1.03
N ASP A 28 1.14 9.97 0.17
CA ASP A 28 -0.16 10.44 -0.31
C ASP A 28 -1.19 10.48 0.81
N ALA A 29 -1.21 9.50 1.71
CA ALA A 29 -2.09 9.51 2.89
C ALA A 29 -1.80 10.72 3.80
N ILE A 30 -0.51 11.06 3.99
CA ILE A 30 -0.09 12.26 4.74
C ILE A 30 -0.57 13.52 4.02
N LYS A 31 -0.37 13.64 2.70
CA LYS A 31 -0.79 14.81 1.91
C LYS A 31 -2.31 15.02 1.94
N CYS A 32 -3.06 13.93 1.94
CA CYS A 32 -4.52 13.94 2.00
C CYS A 32 -5.07 14.19 3.41
N ASN A 33 -4.21 14.26 4.44
CA ASN A 33 -4.60 14.35 5.85
C ASN A 33 -5.54 13.21 6.27
N ALA A 34 -5.11 11.96 6.05
CA ALA A 34 -5.80 10.80 6.61
C ALA A 34 -6.05 10.98 8.12
N ASP A 35 -7.22 10.53 8.60
CA ASP A 35 -7.63 10.67 10.00
C ASP A 35 -6.74 9.82 10.92
N GLU A 36 -6.44 8.58 10.50
CA GLU A 36 -5.57 7.67 11.24
C GLU A 36 -4.65 6.88 10.31
N MET A 37 -3.41 6.69 10.76
CA MET A 37 -2.42 5.86 10.07
C MET A 37 -1.66 5.01 11.09
N GLN A 38 -1.60 3.70 10.86
CA GLN A 38 -0.80 2.77 11.66
C GLN A 38 0.21 2.06 10.75
N ILE A 39 1.50 2.28 11.02
CA ILE A 39 2.59 1.73 10.21
C ILE A 39 3.51 0.88 11.08
N SER A 40 3.77 -0.34 10.63
CA SER A 40 4.81 -1.21 11.20
C SER A 40 5.99 -1.26 10.25
N TYR A 41 7.20 -1.20 10.81
CA TYR A 41 8.45 -1.26 10.05
C TYR A 41 9.21 -2.55 10.35
N ASP A 42 9.98 -3.04 9.38
CA ASP A 42 10.97 -4.07 9.61
C ASP A 42 12.06 -3.54 10.57
N PRO A 43 12.35 -4.24 11.68
CA PRO A 43 13.28 -3.73 12.70
C PRO A 43 14.76 -3.76 12.26
N THR A 44 15.09 -4.47 11.18
CA THR A 44 16.46 -4.61 10.68
C THR A 44 16.71 -3.70 9.49
N LEU A 45 15.78 -3.67 8.54
CA LEU A 45 15.92 -3.01 7.25
C LEU A 45 15.19 -1.65 7.18
N GLY A 46 14.28 -1.38 8.11
CA GLY A 46 13.64 -0.08 8.29
C GLY A 46 12.56 0.29 7.27
N TYR A 47 12.13 -0.64 6.40
CA TYR A 47 11.02 -0.41 5.46
C TYR A 47 9.66 -0.78 6.06
N PRO A 48 8.54 -0.20 5.58
CA PRO A 48 7.20 -0.56 6.05
C PRO A 48 6.83 -2.00 5.68
N THR A 49 6.35 -2.76 6.66
CA THR A 49 5.87 -4.14 6.50
C THR A 49 4.35 -4.25 6.59
N ARG A 50 3.70 -3.32 7.28
CA ARG A 50 2.24 -3.15 7.30
C ARG A 50 1.91 -1.66 7.32
N VAL A 51 0.96 -1.25 6.49
CA VAL A 51 0.40 0.11 6.45
C VAL A 51 -1.11 0.00 6.51
N ALA A 52 -1.72 0.59 7.53
CA ALA A 52 -3.16 0.75 7.65
C ALA A 52 -3.50 2.24 7.63
N ILE A 53 -4.47 2.63 6.81
CA ILE A 53 -4.89 4.02 6.62
C ILE A 53 -6.41 4.09 6.72
N ASP A 54 -6.90 4.98 7.60
CA ASP A 54 -8.30 5.41 7.66
C ASP A 54 -8.35 6.89 7.22
N TYR A 55 -9.07 7.16 6.12
CA TYR A 55 -9.19 8.51 5.57
C TYR A 55 -10.29 9.35 6.24
N GLU A 56 -11.37 8.73 6.75
CA GLU A 56 -12.54 9.45 7.27
C GLU A 56 -13.22 8.72 8.44
N LYS A 57 -13.13 9.30 9.65
CA LYS A 57 -13.66 8.77 10.91
C LYS A 57 -15.16 8.46 10.96
N ILE A 58 -15.95 8.94 10.00
CA ILE A 58 -17.43 9.01 10.07
C ILE A 58 -18.10 7.96 9.15
N LEU A 59 -17.38 7.39 8.19
CA LEU A 59 -17.90 6.36 7.29
C LEU A 59 -17.41 4.97 7.75
N VAL A 60 -18.32 3.99 7.73
CA VAL A 60 -18.09 2.66 8.30
C VAL A 60 -17.18 1.83 7.39
N ASP A 61 -15.96 1.57 7.88
CA ASP A 61 -14.96 0.56 7.46
C ASP A 61 -14.35 0.71 6.06
N GLU A 62 -13.83 1.90 5.75
CA GLU A 62 -12.94 2.15 4.60
C GLU A 62 -11.44 2.10 4.98
N GLU A 63 -11.07 1.38 6.04
CA GLU A 63 -9.65 1.17 6.38
C GLU A 63 -9.00 0.34 5.27
N ILE A 64 -7.98 0.90 4.62
CA ILE A 64 -7.16 0.17 3.66
C ILE A 64 -5.89 -0.31 4.36
N THR A 65 -5.73 -1.64 4.42
CA THR A 65 -4.50 -2.28 4.93
C THR A 65 -3.68 -2.89 3.80
N TYR A 66 -2.41 -2.50 3.73
CA TYR A 66 -1.37 -3.14 2.92
C TYR A 66 -0.43 -3.96 3.81
N THR A 67 -0.10 -5.18 3.39
CA THR A 67 0.86 -6.05 4.09
C THR A 67 1.89 -6.58 3.10
N VAL A 68 3.18 -6.39 3.42
CA VAL A 68 4.28 -6.92 2.61
C VAL A 68 4.44 -8.41 2.91
N THR A 69 4.41 -9.24 1.86
CA THR A 69 4.67 -10.68 1.95
C THR A 69 5.66 -11.08 0.86
N ASN A 70 6.47 -12.10 1.12
CA ASN A 70 7.42 -12.67 0.16
C ASN A 70 8.40 -11.65 -0.46
N LEU A 71 8.96 -10.75 0.36
CA LEU A 71 9.90 -9.73 -0.12
C LEU A 71 11.14 -10.38 -0.74
N SER A 72 11.50 -9.93 -1.94
CA SER A 72 12.71 -10.32 -2.65
C SER A 72 13.45 -9.07 -3.10
N LYS A 73 14.78 -9.09 -3.03
CA LYS A 73 15.62 -8.01 -3.56
C LYS A 73 15.60 -8.08 -5.09
N LEU A 74 15.55 -6.94 -5.77
CA LEU A 74 15.85 -6.89 -7.21
C LEU A 74 17.37 -7.04 -7.39
N ASP A 75 17.77 -7.98 -8.23
CA ASP A 75 19.16 -8.20 -8.65
C ASP A 75 19.58 -7.25 -9.78
#